data_AF-A0A6G1L5H9-F1
#
_entry.id   AF-A0A6G1L5H9-F1
#
_cell.length_a   1.000
_cell.length_b   1.000
_cell.length_c   1.000
_cell.angle_alpha   90.00
_cell.angle_beta   90.00
_cell.angle_gamma   90.00
#
_symmetry.space_group_name_H-M   'P 1'
#
loop_
_entity.id
_entity.type
_entity.pdbx_description
1 polymer ?
#
loop_
_entity_poly.entity_id
_entity_poly.type
_entity_poly.pdbx_seq_one_letter_code
_entity_poly.pdbx_strand_id
1 'polypeptide(L)'
;MQATFLLPLLLSPQILASPKGLNCKGSSACDSFSTTYGAVFDAIEIIFGYVKSLDDDLARSEVDGHIACWPVPNNVLNGGVCTFVQKTSDEFTGAQIKALMAELSNHCSGNCGSIPTGYLDGDNNVNNGELTVNYVSKPKGCNGICSGWLGP
;
A
#
# COMPACT_ATOMS: atom_id res chain seq x y z
N MET A 1 42.46 36.14 31.73
CA MET A 1 41.60 35.09 32.32
C MET A 1 40.51 34.78 31.31
N GLN A 2 40.60 33.67 30.58
CA GLN A 2 39.54 33.22 29.65
C GLN A 2 38.67 32.20 30.39
N ALA A 3 37.38 32.48 30.48
CA ALA A 3 36.40 31.58 31.06
C ALA A 3 35.90 30.62 29.97
N THR A 4 36.36 29.37 30.03
CA THR A 4 35.85 28.29 29.17
C THR A 4 34.51 27.83 29.73
N PHE A 5 33.41 28.17 29.05
CA PHE A 5 32.08 27.65 29.37
C PHE A 5 31.93 26.25 28.79
N LEU A 6 31.80 25.25 29.66
CA LEU A 6 31.39 23.89 29.29
C LEU A 6 29.86 23.83 29.28
N LEU A 7 29.28 23.65 28.09
CA LEU A 7 27.84 23.48 27.92
C LEU A 7 27.48 21.99 28.17
N PRO A 8 26.57 21.67 29.11
CA PRO A 8 26.18 20.28 29.35
C PRO A 8 25.28 19.79 28.21
N LEU A 9 25.67 18.68 27.59
CA LEU A 9 24.91 18.01 26.55
C LEU A 9 23.71 17.30 27.20
N LEU A 10 22.54 17.93 27.15
CA LEU A 10 21.28 17.33 27.59
C LEU A 10 20.85 16.27 26.56
N LEU A 11 21.04 14.99 26.87
CA LEU A 11 20.44 13.89 26.09
C LEU A 11 18.92 13.89 26.31
N SER A 12 18.16 14.39 25.33
CA SER A 12 16.70 14.22 25.31
C SER A 12 16.35 12.77 24.98
N PRO A 13 15.45 12.12 25.74
CA PRO A 13 14.94 10.80 25.38
C PRO A 13 14.18 10.90 24.05
N GLN A 14 14.69 10.19 23.04
CA GLN A 14 14.04 10.06 21.75
C GLN A 14 12.84 9.13 21.93
N ILE A 15 11.61 9.66 21.85
CA ILE A 15 10.41 8.83 21.73
C ILE A 15 10.45 8.24 20.32
N LEU A 16 10.97 7.02 20.18
CA LEU A 16 10.88 6.27 18.93
C LEU A 16 9.40 5.92 18.73
N ALA A 17 8.74 6.60 17.79
CA ALA A 17 7.43 6.16 17.33
C ALA A 17 7.60 4.73 16.80
N SER A 18 6.81 3.79 17.32
CA SER A 18 6.83 2.42 16.78
C SER A 18 6.57 2.49 15.28
N PRO A 19 7.43 1.89 14.45
CA PRO A 19 7.18 1.85 13.02
C PRO A 19 5.80 1.24 12.77
N LYS A 20 5.06 1.86 11.86
CA LYS A 20 3.72 1.39 11.53
C LYS A 20 3.87 0.10 10.72
N GLY A 21 3.33 -1.01 11.22
CA GLY A 21 3.40 -2.31 10.56
C GLY A 21 2.20 -2.58 9.66
N LEU A 22 1.91 -3.87 9.43
CA LEU A 22 0.67 -4.34 8.81
C LEU A 22 -0.54 -3.62 9.43
N ASN A 23 -1.39 -3.01 8.60
CA ASN A 23 -2.49 -2.18 9.08
C ASN A 23 -3.61 -2.00 8.05
N CYS A 24 -4.82 -1.70 8.54
CA CYS A 24 -6.01 -1.44 7.72
C CYS A 24 -6.35 0.04 7.64
N LYS A 25 -5.35 0.89 7.42
CA LYS A 25 -5.58 2.33 7.21
C LYS A 25 -5.55 2.64 5.72
N GLY A 26 -6.60 3.30 5.25
CA GLY A 26 -6.70 3.85 3.91
C GLY A 26 -7.27 5.26 3.92
N SER A 27 -7.59 5.75 2.73
CA SER A 27 -8.35 6.98 2.53
C SER A 27 -9.74 6.88 3.18
N SER A 28 -10.30 8.00 3.62
CA SER A 28 -11.70 8.06 4.09
C SER A 28 -12.72 7.64 3.02
N ALA A 29 -12.32 7.66 1.74
CA ALA A 29 -13.10 7.10 0.64
C ALA A 29 -13.29 5.58 0.78
N CYS A 30 -12.31 4.85 1.33
CA CYS A 30 -12.46 3.41 1.59
C CYS A 30 -13.63 3.15 2.55
N ASP A 31 -13.71 3.90 3.64
CA ASP A 31 -14.80 3.77 4.62
C ASP A 31 -16.15 4.24 4.06
N SER A 32 -16.15 5.38 3.37
CA SER A 32 -17.38 6.03 2.87
C SER A 32 -18.08 5.16 1.82
N PHE A 33 -17.31 4.58 0.89
CA PHE A 33 -17.87 3.73 -0.17
C PHE A 33 -18.10 2.29 0.30
N SER A 34 -17.38 1.79 1.31
CA SER A 34 -17.65 0.47 1.90
C SER A 34 -18.99 0.44 2.65
N THR A 35 -19.24 1.42 3.52
CA THR A 35 -20.43 1.42 4.41
C THR A 35 -21.71 1.79 3.68
N THR A 36 -21.63 2.70 2.71
CA THR A 36 -22.81 3.25 2.03
C THR A 36 -23.22 2.42 0.81
N TYR A 37 -22.26 1.77 0.15
CA TYR A 37 -22.50 1.14 -1.16
C TYR A 37 -21.94 -0.28 -1.31
N GLY A 38 -21.18 -0.82 -0.35
CA GLY A 38 -20.50 -2.13 -0.47
C GLY A 38 -19.36 -2.20 -1.50
N ALA A 39 -19.28 -1.21 -2.39
CA ALA A 39 -18.46 -1.25 -3.60
C ALA A 39 -16.94 -1.34 -3.37
N VAL A 40 -16.43 -0.95 -2.19
CA VAL A 40 -15.01 -1.12 -1.85
C VAL A 40 -14.68 -2.58 -1.53
N PHE A 41 -15.56 -3.27 -0.82
CA PHE A 41 -15.38 -4.69 -0.52
C PHE A 41 -15.33 -5.51 -1.82
N ASP A 42 -16.30 -5.27 -2.71
CA ASP A 42 -16.36 -5.91 -4.04
C ASP A 42 -15.09 -5.59 -4.87
N ALA A 43 -14.65 -4.32 -4.87
CA ALA A 43 -13.45 -3.91 -5.58
C ALA A 43 -12.20 -4.62 -5.04
N ILE A 44 -12.07 -4.77 -3.72
CA ILE A 44 -10.95 -5.45 -3.08
C ILE A 44 -10.95 -6.94 -3.41
N GLU A 45 -12.10 -7.60 -3.37
CA GLU A 45 -12.23 -9.00 -3.77
C GLU A 45 -11.79 -9.21 -5.23
N ILE A 46 -12.22 -8.32 -6.13
CA ILE A 46 -11.83 -8.35 -7.54
C ILE A 46 -10.32 -8.11 -7.71
N ILE A 47 -9.75 -7.12 -7.01
CA ILE A 47 -8.31 -6.84 -7.03
C ILE A 47 -7.50 -8.04 -6.53
N PHE A 48 -7.97 -8.72 -5.49
CA PHE A 48 -7.33 -9.93 -4.99
C PHE A 48 -7.36 -11.04 -6.04
N GLY A 49 -8.47 -11.19 -6.78
CA GLY A 49 -8.57 -12.07 -7.93
C GLY A 49 -7.52 -11.75 -9.01
N TYR A 50 -7.34 -10.48 -9.35
CA TYR A 50 -6.30 -10.07 -10.31
C TYR A 50 -4.89 -10.37 -9.81
N VAL A 51 -4.59 -10.06 -8.55
CA VAL A 51 -3.28 -10.35 -7.96
C VAL A 51 -2.98 -11.85 -7.98
N LYS A 52 -3.96 -12.70 -7.65
CA LYS A 52 -3.82 -14.16 -7.74
C LYS A 52 -3.50 -14.65 -9.16
N SER A 53 -3.98 -13.95 -10.18
CA SER A 53 -3.75 -14.30 -11.58
C SER A 53 -2.47 -13.74 -12.20
N LEU A 54 -1.67 -12.97 -11.45
CA LEU A 54 -0.37 -12.49 -11.94
C LEU A 54 0.53 -13.68 -12.30
N ASP A 55 1.40 -13.51 -13.29
CA ASP A 55 2.51 -14.44 -13.48
C ASP A 55 3.45 -14.35 -12.26
N ASP A 56 3.95 -15.49 -11.77
CA ASP A 56 4.80 -15.53 -10.58
C ASP A 56 6.12 -14.80 -10.80
N ASP A 57 6.63 -14.78 -12.03
CA ASP A 57 7.90 -14.15 -12.41
C ASP A 57 7.73 -12.69 -12.84
N LEU A 58 6.50 -12.16 -12.86
CA LEU A 58 6.26 -10.76 -13.22
C LEU A 58 6.85 -9.82 -12.16
N ALA A 59 7.90 -9.10 -12.52
CA ALA A 59 8.46 -8.04 -11.69
C ALA A 59 7.53 -6.80 -11.67
N ARG A 60 7.32 -6.24 -10.47
CA ARG A 60 6.64 -4.96 -10.24
C ARG A 60 7.37 -4.14 -9.20
N SER A 61 7.38 -2.84 -9.39
CA SER A 61 7.99 -1.85 -8.50
C SER A 61 7.06 -0.66 -8.30
N GLU A 62 7.47 0.28 -7.44
CA GLU A 62 6.82 1.58 -7.33
C GLU A 62 6.81 2.35 -8.66
N VAL A 63 7.85 2.18 -9.50
CA VAL A 63 7.97 2.87 -10.79
C VAL A 63 6.90 2.42 -11.78
N ASP A 64 6.45 1.17 -11.68
CA ASP A 64 5.35 0.64 -12.48
C ASP A 64 3.98 1.24 -12.11
N GLY A 65 3.92 1.96 -10.98
CA GLY A 65 2.72 2.56 -10.43
C GLY A 65 1.74 1.51 -9.90
N HIS A 66 0.55 1.43 -10.50
CA HIS A 66 -0.47 0.50 -10.04
C HIS A 66 -0.25 -0.91 -10.59
N ILE A 67 -0.50 -1.92 -9.77
CA ILE A 67 -0.44 -3.35 -10.15
C ILE A 67 -1.81 -3.78 -10.67
N ALA A 68 -2.86 -3.45 -9.93
CA ALA A 68 -4.25 -3.64 -10.36
C ALA A 68 -5.14 -2.54 -9.79
N CYS A 69 -6.18 -2.16 -10.54
CA CYS A 69 -7.20 -1.22 -10.09
C CYS A 69 -8.58 -1.72 -10.47
N TRP A 70 -9.58 -1.42 -9.63
CA TRP A 70 -10.98 -1.62 -9.96
C TRP A 70 -11.78 -0.34 -9.70
N PRO A 71 -12.56 0.14 -10.68
CA PRO A 71 -13.38 1.32 -10.49
C PRO A 71 -14.44 1.09 -9.41
N VAL A 72 -14.66 2.09 -8.57
CA VAL A 72 -15.77 2.08 -7.62
C VAL A 72 -16.95 2.78 -8.31
N PRO A 73 -18.03 2.07 -8.69
CA PRO A 73 -19.15 2.66 -9.42
C PRO A 73 -19.83 3.77 -8.62
N ASN A 74 -20.48 4.70 -9.34
CA ASN A 74 -21.25 5.81 -8.78
C ASN A 74 -20.47 6.74 -7.84
N ASN A 75 -19.13 6.74 -7.91
CA ASN A 75 -18.35 7.74 -7.18
C ASN A 75 -18.26 9.04 -7.98
N VAL A 76 -18.34 10.17 -7.28
CA VAL A 76 -18.29 11.52 -7.89
C VAL A 76 -16.89 11.87 -8.42
N LEU A 77 -15.89 11.06 -8.09
CA LEU A 77 -14.47 11.34 -8.31
C LEU A 77 -13.88 10.56 -9.50
N ASN A 78 -14.67 9.69 -10.15
CA ASN A 78 -14.22 8.72 -11.17
C ASN A 78 -12.97 7.92 -10.76
N GLY A 79 -12.85 7.60 -9.47
CA GLY A 79 -11.73 6.85 -8.92
C GLY A 79 -11.99 5.35 -8.78
N GLY A 80 -11.00 4.64 -8.25
CA GLY A 80 -11.07 3.20 -8.01
C GLY A 80 -10.29 2.80 -6.77
N VAL A 81 -10.46 1.56 -6.32
CA VAL A 81 -9.51 0.94 -5.41
C VAL A 81 -8.35 0.42 -6.26
N CYS A 82 -7.13 0.61 -5.80
CA CYS A 82 -5.94 0.12 -6.48
C CYS A 82 -5.01 -0.56 -5.49
N THR A 83 -4.22 -1.50 -6.01
CA THR A 83 -3.06 -2.03 -5.31
C THR A 83 -1.76 -1.65 -6.00
N PHE A 84 -0.76 -1.28 -5.21
CA PHE A 84 0.53 -0.75 -5.67
C PHE A 84 1.60 -0.91 -4.60
N VAL A 85 2.86 -0.99 -5.03
CA VAL A 85 4.04 -0.90 -4.15
C VAL A 85 4.45 0.57 -4.04
N GLN A 86 4.90 1.00 -2.86
CA GLN A 86 5.43 2.34 -2.64
C GLN A 86 6.47 2.36 -1.52
N LYS A 87 7.19 3.49 -1.38
CA LYS A 87 8.25 3.75 -0.40
C LYS A 87 9.45 2.82 -0.54
N THR A 88 9.69 2.30 -1.74
CA THR A 88 10.84 1.45 -2.03
C THR A 88 11.20 1.53 -3.50
N SER A 89 12.48 1.35 -3.81
CA SER A 89 13.00 1.20 -5.17
C SER A 89 13.10 -0.26 -5.62
N ASP A 90 12.77 -1.21 -4.76
CA ASP A 90 12.92 -2.64 -5.04
C ASP A 90 11.84 -3.15 -5.99
N GLU A 91 12.18 -4.22 -6.71
CA GLU A 91 11.24 -4.99 -7.52
C GLU A 91 10.74 -6.21 -6.74
N PHE A 92 9.46 -6.51 -6.92
CA PHE A 92 8.77 -7.64 -6.32
C PHE A 92 8.18 -8.52 -7.40
N THR A 93 8.39 -9.83 -7.29
CA THR A 93 7.79 -10.79 -8.20
C THR A 93 6.30 -10.94 -7.92
N GLY A 94 5.56 -11.46 -8.90
CA GLY A 94 4.14 -11.77 -8.73
C GLY A 94 3.91 -12.72 -7.55
N ALA A 95 4.81 -13.69 -7.35
CA ALA A 95 4.74 -14.59 -6.20
C ALA A 95 4.87 -13.85 -4.85
N GLN A 96 5.79 -12.90 -4.72
CA GLN A 96 5.94 -12.09 -3.50
C GLN A 96 4.71 -11.22 -3.25
N ILE A 97 4.19 -10.57 -4.29
CA ILE A 97 2.99 -9.72 -4.20
C ILE A 97 1.77 -10.55 -3.78
N LYS A 98 1.59 -11.76 -4.33
CA LYS A 98 0.51 -12.67 -3.95
C LYS A 98 0.59 -13.05 -2.47
N ALA A 99 1.79 -13.39 -1.98
CA ALA A 99 1.98 -13.80 -0.60
C ALA A 99 1.67 -12.64 0.38
N LEU A 100 2.19 -11.44 0.10
CA LEU A 100 1.90 -10.24 0.90
C LEU A 100 0.40 -9.87 0.85
N MET A 101 -0.23 -9.94 -0.32
CA MET A 101 -1.65 -9.64 -0.47
C MET A 101 -2.55 -10.63 0.29
N ALA A 102 -2.15 -11.91 0.38
CA ALA A 102 -2.89 -12.90 1.15
C ALA A 102 -2.88 -12.55 2.66
N GLU A 103 -1.73 -12.18 3.20
CA GLU A 103 -1.59 -11.74 4.60
C GLU A 103 -2.40 -10.46 4.87
N LEU A 104 -2.29 -9.47 3.98
CA LEU A 104 -3.05 -8.22 4.09
C LEU A 104 -4.57 -8.48 4.06
N SER A 105 -5.03 -9.30 3.10
CA SER A 105 -6.45 -9.64 2.96
C SER A 105 -6.97 -10.36 4.20
N ASN A 106 -6.20 -11.30 4.75
CA ASN A 106 -6.56 -12.02 5.96
C ASN A 106 -6.66 -11.08 7.16
N HIS A 107 -5.72 -10.15 7.31
CA HIS A 107 -5.72 -9.18 8.41
C HIS A 107 -6.83 -8.14 8.31
N CYS A 108 -7.07 -7.60 7.11
CA CYS A 108 -7.97 -6.46 6.90
C CYS A 108 -9.39 -6.82 6.44
N SER A 109 -9.68 -8.10 6.20
CA SER A 109 -11.03 -8.61 5.99
C SER A 109 -11.83 -7.83 4.93
N GLY A 110 -11.18 -7.49 3.81
CA GLY A 110 -11.81 -6.78 2.69
C GLY A 110 -11.89 -5.25 2.85
N ASN A 111 -11.04 -4.66 3.71
CA ASN A 111 -10.84 -3.21 3.78
C ASN A 111 -9.47 -2.79 3.22
N CYS A 112 -9.32 -1.51 2.90
CA CYS A 112 -8.06 -0.90 2.51
C CYS A 112 -7.00 -1.03 3.60
N GLY A 113 -5.72 -1.06 3.20
CA GLY A 113 -4.61 -1.21 4.13
C GLY A 113 -3.27 -1.27 3.44
N SER A 114 -2.23 -1.49 4.26
CA SER A 114 -0.86 -1.69 3.81
C SER A 114 -0.19 -2.80 4.61
N ILE A 115 0.70 -3.53 3.94
CA ILE A 115 1.61 -4.51 4.53
C ILE A 115 3.06 -4.15 4.16
N PRO A 116 4.01 -4.17 5.12
CA PRO A 116 5.43 -3.97 4.81
C PRO A 116 5.91 -5.00 3.77
N THR A 117 6.72 -4.57 2.81
CA THR A 117 7.24 -5.48 1.77
C THR A 117 8.15 -6.57 2.33
N GLY A 118 8.87 -6.30 3.41
CA GLY A 118 9.69 -7.26 4.15
C GLY A 118 8.95 -8.07 5.22
N TYR A 119 7.61 -8.04 5.26
CA TYR A 119 6.81 -8.68 6.32
C TYR A 119 7.10 -10.17 6.48
N LEU A 120 7.27 -10.89 5.37
CA LEU A 120 7.55 -12.33 5.38
C LEU A 120 8.96 -12.67 5.90
N ASP A 121 9.86 -11.69 5.89
CA ASP A 121 11.22 -11.80 6.43
C ASP A 121 11.32 -11.23 7.87
N GLY A 122 10.18 -10.86 8.47
CA GLY A 122 10.09 -10.33 9.83
C GLY A 122 10.23 -8.81 9.96
N ASP A 123 10.34 -8.06 8.86
CA ASP A 123 10.29 -6.59 8.90
C ASP A 123 8.84 -6.10 9.00
N ASN A 124 8.53 -5.38 10.08
CA ASN A 124 7.20 -4.85 10.33
C ASN A 124 7.13 -3.31 10.23
N ASN A 125 7.89 -2.71 9.32
CA ASN A 125 7.91 -1.25 9.12
C ASN A 125 7.55 -0.85 7.68
N VAL A 126 6.35 -0.27 7.49
CA VAL A 126 5.89 0.20 6.17
C VAL A 126 6.73 1.35 5.59
N ASN A 127 7.60 1.99 6.38
CA ASN A 127 8.50 3.02 5.86
C ASN A 127 9.70 2.42 5.11
N ASN A 128 9.93 1.11 5.19
CA ASN A 128 10.95 0.40 4.43
C ASN A 128 10.41 -0.09 3.06
N GLY A 129 9.15 0.19 2.75
CA GLY A 129 8.43 -0.31 1.59
C GLY A 129 7.09 -0.93 2.02
N GLU A 130 6.04 -0.71 1.22
CA GLU A 130 4.73 -1.31 1.48
C GLU A 130 4.00 -1.70 0.20
N LEU A 131 3.31 -2.84 0.26
CA LEU A 131 2.22 -3.15 -0.66
C LEU A 131 0.93 -2.57 -0.07
N THR A 132 0.27 -1.72 -0.82
CA THR A 132 -0.92 -0.98 -0.37
C THR A 132 -2.12 -1.35 -1.21
N VAL A 133 -3.29 -1.38 -0.57
CA VAL A 133 -4.62 -1.36 -1.20
C VAL A 133 -5.33 -0.12 -0.71
N ASN A 134 -5.61 0.83 -1.60
CA ASN A 134 -6.22 2.11 -1.23
C ASN A 134 -7.07 2.69 -2.36
N TYR A 135 -7.98 3.61 -2.00
CA TYR A 135 -8.69 4.41 -2.97
C TYR A 135 -7.77 5.40 -3.68
N VAL A 136 -7.84 5.43 -5.01
CA VAL A 136 -7.11 6.33 -5.91
C VAL A 136 -8.12 7.09 -6.78
N SER A 137 -8.13 8.41 -6.67
CA SER A 137 -9.07 9.27 -7.41
C SER A 137 -8.79 9.32 -8.92
N LYS A 138 -7.56 9.00 -9.33
CA LYS A 138 -7.14 8.97 -10.75
C LYS A 138 -6.30 7.72 -11.00
N PRO A 139 -6.90 6.55 -11.26
CA PRO A 139 -6.17 5.31 -11.55
C PRO A 139 -5.47 5.32 -12.93
N LYS A 140 -5.51 6.46 -13.65
CA LYS A 140 -4.80 6.72 -14.91
C LYS A 140 -5.05 5.66 -15.99
N GLY A 141 -6.32 5.28 -16.13
CA GLY A 141 -6.76 4.31 -17.14
C GLY A 141 -6.58 2.85 -16.75
N CYS A 142 -6.00 2.54 -15.58
CA CYS A 142 -5.97 1.16 -15.11
C CYS A 142 -7.37 0.69 -14.68
N ASN A 143 -7.82 -0.39 -15.31
CA ASN A 143 -9.02 -1.15 -14.96
C ASN A 143 -8.72 -2.64 -15.19
N GLY A 144 -8.49 -3.39 -14.13
CA GLY A 144 -7.91 -4.74 -14.19
C GLY A 144 -6.46 -4.77 -13.74
N ILE A 145 -5.69 -5.72 -14.27
CA ILE A 145 -4.23 -5.75 -14.13
C ILE A 145 -3.65 -4.62 -14.98
N CYS A 146 -2.86 -3.74 -14.37
CA CYS A 146 -2.25 -2.62 -15.08
C CYS A 146 -0.94 -3.08 -15.74
N SER A 147 -0.64 -2.65 -16.96
CA SER A 147 0.57 -3.08 -17.71
C SER A 147 1.86 -2.31 -17.35
N GLY A 148 1.98 -1.82 -16.12
CA GLY A 148 3.03 -0.87 -15.75
C GLY A 148 2.78 0.51 -16.38
N TRP A 149 3.34 1.53 -15.75
CA TRP A 149 3.23 2.91 -16.20
C TRP A 149 4.07 3.15 -17.46
N LEU A 150 3.50 2.85 -18.63
CA LEU A 150 3.88 3.58 -19.84
C LEU A 150 3.14 4.92 -19.80
N GLY A 151 3.68 5.87 -19.03
CA GLY A 151 3.24 7.26 -19.15
C GLY A 151 3.52 7.81 -20.57
N PRO A 152 2.84 8.89 -21.00
CA PRO A 152 3.38 9.72 -22.08
C PRO A 152 4.74 10.32 -21.69
#